data_AF-A0A7C4HL01-F1
#
_entry.id   AF-A0A7C4HL01-F1
#
_cell.length_a   1.000
_cell.length_b   1.000
_cell.length_c   1.000
_cell.angle_alpha   90.00
_cell.angle_beta   90.00
_cell.angle_gamma   90.00
#
_symmetry.space_group_name_H-M   'P 1'
#
loop_
_entity.id
_entity.type
_entity.pdbx_description
1 polymer ?
#
loop_
_entity_poly.entity_id
_entity_poly.type
_entity_poly.pdbx_seq_one_letter_code
_entity_poly.pdbx_strand_id
1 'polypeptide(L)'
;MEKVLILLQDGSEYLVRLEEKKLHTHLGTIDLGELIGKDYGDVVKTSTGKVGFILKPTLLEEIMKMKRRTQIVYPKDSSYIALKLDVKEGDRVIDSGVGSGAMCAVFARYVGESGKVFAYEKRKEFADLARENLKEWGLLDRVEIKVKDIGEGFDEKDVDALFLDVPDPWNYVKVCWEALRGGGRFAVVCPTTNQVQE
;
A
#
# COMPACT_ATOMS: atom_id res chain seq x y z
N MET A 1 -5.69 -14.36 12.19
CA MET A 1 -4.61 -15.36 12.00
C MET A 1 -3.44 -14.68 11.33
N GLU A 2 -2.24 -14.96 11.81
CA GLU A 2 -1.00 -14.32 11.35
C GLU A 2 -0.71 -14.62 9.88
N LYS A 3 -0.21 -13.62 9.15
CA LYS A 3 0.22 -13.77 7.76
C LYS A 3 1.74 -13.87 7.72
N VAL A 4 2.25 -14.85 6.98
CA VAL A 4 3.69 -15.12 6.84
C VAL A 4 4.07 -15.21 5.37
N LEU A 5 5.34 -14.93 5.08
CA LEU A 5 5.96 -15.18 3.79
C LEU A 5 6.80 -16.45 3.90
N ILE A 6 6.50 -17.46 3.10
CA ILE A 6 7.34 -18.65 2.98
C ILE A 6 8.26 -18.46 1.78
N LEU A 7 9.57 -18.37 2.03
CA LEU A 7 10.61 -18.31 1.00
C LEU A 7 11.26 -19.68 0.85
N LEU A 8 11.04 -20.35 -0.27
CA LEU A 8 11.65 -21.65 -0.56
C LEU A 8 13.07 -21.49 -1.11
N GLN A 9 13.86 -22.56 -0.99
CA GLN A 9 15.27 -22.60 -1.41
C GLN A 9 15.56 -22.24 -2.87
N ASP A 10 14.55 -22.24 -3.75
CA ASP A 10 14.66 -21.87 -5.16
C ASP A 10 14.31 -20.39 -5.42
N GLY A 11 13.98 -19.63 -4.37
CA GLY A 11 13.54 -18.24 -4.46
C GLY A 11 12.03 -18.07 -4.64
N SER A 12 11.25 -19.16 -4.71
CA SER A 12 9.80 -19.04 -4.78
C SER A 12 9.19 -18.60 -3.45
N GLU A 13 8.23 -17.68 -3.53
CA GLU A 13 7.69 -16.98 -2.38
C GLU A 13 6.17 -17.12 -2.29
N TYR A 14 5.67 -17.54 -1.14
CA TYR A 14 4.25 -17.73 -0.87
C TYR A 14 3.81 -16.88 0.32
N LEU A 15 2.96 -15.88 0.06
CA LEU A 15 2.33 -15.09 1.12
C LEU A 15 1.02 -15.77 1.54
N VAL A 16 0.97 -16.27 2.76
CA VAL A 16 -0.13 -17.11 3.26
C VAL A 16 -0.53 -16.73 4.67
N ARG A 17 -1.79 -17.01 5.03
CA ARG A 17 -2.23 -17.00 6.42
C ARG A 17 -1.99 -18.37 7.03
N LEU A 18 -1.48 -18.41 8.25
CA LEU A 18 -1.34 -19.65 8.99
C LEU A 18 -2.71 -20.14 9.45
N GLU A 19 -3.07 -21.35 9.05
CA GLU A 19 -4.34 -22.03 9.31
C GLU A 19 -4.13 -23.55 9.18
N GLU A 20 -5.04 -24.37 9.73
CA GLU A 20 -5.00 -25.84 9.65
C GLU A 20 -5.30 -26.33 8.22
N LYS A 21 -4.36 -26.08 7.29
CA LYS A 21 -4.49 -26.35 5.87
C LYS A 21 -3.13 -26.64 5.25
N LYS A 22 -3.17 -27.37 4.13
CA LYS A 22 -1.99 -27.65 3.30
C LYS A 22 -1.84 -26.65 2.16
N LEU A 23 -0.66 -26.05 2.04
CA LEU A 23 -0.23 -25.27 0.88
C LEU A 23 0.42 -26.20 -0.14
N HIS A 24 -0.15 -26.26 -1.34
CA HIS A 24 0.43 -27.01 -2.46
C HIS A 24 1.38 -26.12 -3.26
N THR A 25 2.63 -26.56 -3.38
CA THR A 25 3.65 -25.90 -4.20
C THR A 25 4.23 -26.87 -5.21
N HIS A 26 4.99 -26.35 -6.18
CA HIS A 26 5.71 -27.17 -7.14
C HIS A 26 6.89 -27.95 -6.51
N LEU A 27 7.32 -27.59 -5.29
CA LEU A 27 8.33 -28.29 -4.50
C LEU A 27 7.74 -29.25 -3.46
N GLY A 28 6.44 -29.53 -3.55
CA GLY A 28 5.70 -30.37 -2.60
C GLY A 28 4.74 -29.58 -1.72
N THR A 29 4.14 -30.27 -0.76
CA THR A 29 3.13 -29.71 0.12
C THR A 29 3.75 -29.23 1.43
N ILE A 30 3.26 -28.13 1.97
CA ILE A 30 3.62 -27.58 3.28
C ILE A 30 2.38 -27.61 4.16
N ASP A 31 2.48 -28.18 5.35
CA ASP A 31 1.40 -28.12 6.33
C ASP A 31 1.49 -26.79 7.09
N LEU A 32 0.51 -25.89 6.90
CA LEU A 32 0.52 -24.57 7.51
C LEU A 32 0.16 -24.62 9.00
N GLY A 33 -0.53 -25.67 9.45
CA GLY A 33 -0.83 -25.89 10.87
C GLY A 33 0.44 -26.13 11.68
N GLU A 34 1.39 -26.87 11.12
CA GLU A 34 2.71 -27.12 11.73
C GLU A 34 3.61 -25.88 11.84
N LEU A 35 3.23 -24.77 11.18
CA LEU A 35 3.95 -23.51 11.26
C LEU A 35 3.40 -22.57 12.33
N ILE A 36 2.23 -22.88 12.91
CA ILE A 36 1.64 -22.07 13.99
C ILE A 36 2.54 -22.14 15.23
N GLY A 37 2.95 -20.98 15.72
CA GLY A 37 3.82 -20.85 16.89
C GLY A 37 5.31 -21.01 16.59
N LYS A 38 5.71 -21.16 15.32
CA LYS A 38 7.11 -21.05 14.91
C LYS A 38 7.55 -19.59 14.79
N ASP A 39 8.86 -19.37 14.91
CA ASP A 39 9.45 -18.04 14.82
C ASP A 39 9.80 -17.67 13.38
N TYR A 40 9.87 -16.37 13.10
CA TYR A 40 10.47 -15.89 11.85
C TYR A 40 11.95 -16.28 11.78
N GLY A 41 12.36 -16.85 10.65
CA GLY A 41 13.68 -17.43 10.43
C GLY A 41 13.69 -18.96 10.57
N ASP A 42 12.63 -19.57 11.09
CA ASP A 42 12.55 -21.03 11.19
C ASP A 42 12.45 -21.72 9.84
N VAL A 43 12.99 -22.94 9.79
CA VAL A 43 12.98 -23.78 8.59
C VAL A 43 11.61 -24.41 8.38
N VAL A 44 11.11 -24.28 7.16
CA VAL A 44 9.95 -25.01 6.62
C VAL A 44 10.47 -26.16 5.77
N LYS A 45 9.88 -27.35 5.92
CA LYS A 45 10.15 -28.51 5.04
C LYS A 45 8.90 -28.83 4.23
N THR A 46 9.08 -29.07 2.94
CA THR A 46 8.01 -29.61 2.10
C THR A 46 7.92 -31.12 2.23
N SER A 47 6.82 -31.71 1.77
CA SER A 47 6.62 -33.16 1.72
C SER A 47 7.64 -33.93 0.86
N THR A 48 8.41 -33.24 0.01
CA THR A 48 9.49 -33.85 -0.80
C THR A 48 10.88 -33.60 -0.21
N GLY A 49 10.96 -33.02 0.99
CA GLY A 49 12.21 -32.74 1.70
C GLY A 49 12.94 -31.46 1.26
N LYS A 50 12.33 -30.62 0.41
CA LYS A 50 12.89 -29.28 0.12
C LYS A 50 12.71 -28.36 1.31
N VAL A 51 13.62 -27.39 1.46
CA VAL A 51 13.61 -26.45 2.58
C VAL A 51 13.20 -25.04 2.15
N GLY A 52 12.74 -24.27 3.11
CA GLY A 52 12.47 -22.84 3.01
C GLY A 52 12.47 -22.20 4.39
N PHE A 53 12.11 -20.93 4.46
CA PHE A 53 12.10 -20.14 5.69
C PHE A 53 10.78 -19.43 5.88
N ILE A 54 10.35 -19.31 7.15
CA ILE A 54 9.24 -18.44 7.55
C ILE A 54 9.78 -17.02 7.70
N LEU A 55 9.24 -16.06 6.97
CA LEU A 55 9.63 -14.66 7.01
C LEU A 55 8.44 -13.78 7.36
N LYS A 56 8.72 -12.65 8.02
CA LYS A 56 7.72 -11.60 8.23
C LYS A 56 7.47 -10.89 6.90
N PRO A 57 6.21 -10.80 6.42
CA PRO A 57 5.92 -10.05 5.21
C PRO A 57 6.30 -8.59 5.38
N THR A 58 7.03 -8.03 4.42
CA THR A 58 7.20 -6.59 4.31
C THR A 58 6.01 -5.98 3.56
N LEU A 59 5.90 -4.65 3.58
CA LEU A 59 4.88 -3.97 2.79
C LEU A 59 5.07 -4.20 1.28
N LEU A 60 6.31 -4.47 0.83
CA LEU A 60 6.57 -4.75 -0.56
C LEU A 60 5.91 -6.07 -0.99
N GLU A 61 6.08 -7.16 -0.24
CA GLU A 61 5.43 -8.43 -0.60
C GLU A 61 3.90 -8.32 -0.48
N GLU A 62 3.40 -7.59 0.52
CA GLU A 62 1.97 -7.30 0.67
C GLU A 62 1.40 -6.59 -0.57
N ILE A 63 2.02 -5.49 -1.00
CA ILE A 63 1.59 -4.74 -2.20
C ILE A 63 1.73 -5.60 -3.47
N MET A 64 2.80 -6.38 -3.59
CA MET A 64 3.06 -7.14 -4.82
C MET A 64 2.19 -8.40 -4.94
N LYS A 65 1.79 -9.01 -3.82
CA LYS A 65 1.03 -10.27 -3.79
C LYS A 65 -0.44 -10.09 -3.41
N MET A 66 -0.92 -8.89 -3.11
CA MET A 66 -2.35 -8.64 -2.90
C MET A 66 -3.18 -8.96 -4.15
N LYS A 67 -4.44 -9.35 -3.94
CA LYS A 67 -5.39 -9.57 -5.03
C LYS A 67 -5.75 -8.23 -5.68
N ARG A 68 -5.23 -8.00 -6.88
CA ARG A 68 -5.42 -6.73 -7.60
C ARG A 68 -6.84 -6.59 -8.13
N ARG A 69 -7.49 -5.47 -7.80
CA ARG A 69 -8.74 -5.00 -8.43
C ARG A 69 -8.55 -3.68 -9.19
N THR A 70 -7.46 -2.99 -8.92
CA THR A 70 -7.04 -1.75 -9.57
C THR A 70 -5.59 -1.85 -10.00
N GLN A 71 -5.18 -0.95 -10.90
CA GLN A 71 -3.76 -0.68 -11.11
C GLN A 71 -3.19 0.01 -9.85
N ILE A 72 -1.88 -0.18 -9.64
CA ILE A 72 -1.17 0.41 -8.51
C ILE A 72 0.03 1.23 -8.95
N VAL A 73 0.39 2.22 -8.13
CA VAL A 73 1.74 2.77 -8.12
C VAL A 73 2.67 1.72 -7.55
N TYR A 74 3.61 1.22 -8.37
CA TYR A 74 4.52 0.15 -7.97
C TYR A 74 5.55 0.63 -6.94
N PRO A 75 6.12 -0.28 -6.11
CA PRO A 75 7.11 0.07 -5.09
C PRO A 75 8.27 0.94 -5.58
N LYS A 76 8.74 0.76 -6.82
CA LYS A 76 9.81 1.58 -7.41
C LYS A 76 9.42 3.07 -7.51
N ASP A 77 8.16 3.34 -7.84
CA ASP A 77 7.66 4.70 -8.06
C ASP A 77 7.16 5.28 -6.75
N SER A 78 6.42 4.50 -5.95
CA SER A 78 5.85 4.97 -4.69
C SER A 78 6.92 5.38 -3.68
N SER A 79 8.00 4.62 -3.57
CA SER A 79 9.14 4.98 -2.71
C SER A 79 9.84 6.25 -3.18
N TYR A 80 10.05 6.41 -4.49
CA TYR A 80 10.64 7.61 -5.06
C TYR A 80 9.74 8.84 -4.91
N ILE A 81 8.43 8.70 -5.13
CA ILE A 81 7.43 9.75 -4.97
C ILE A 81 7.39 10.21 -3.51
N ALA A 82 7.33 9.29 -2.54
CA ALA A 82 7.33 9.64 -1.12
C ALA A 82 8.59 10.44 -0.73
N LEU A 83 9.76 10.03 -1.23
CA LEU A 83 11.01 10.74 -1.02
C LEU A 83 11.01 12.12 -1.70
N LYS A 84 10.51 12.22 -2.93
CA LYS A 84 10.41 13.49 -3.67
C LYS A 84 9.43 14.49 -3.04
N LEU A 85 8.36 13.98 -2.44
CA LEU A 85 7.42 14.75 -1.65
C LEU A 85 7.94 15.09 -0.25
N ASP A 86 9.10 14.56 0.15
CA ASP A 86 9.73 14.81 1.46
C ASP A 86 8.79 14.47 2.64
N VAL A 87 8.02 13.40 2.46
CA VAL A 87 7.08 12.90 3.48
C VAL A 87 7.88 12.31 4.63
N LYS A 88 7.59 12.75 5.85
CA LYS A 88 8.25 12.30 7.08
C LYS A 88 7.30 12.33 8.28
N GLU A 89 7.80 11.90 9.43
CA GLU A 89 7.10 11.87 10.71
C GLU A 89 6.38 13.21 10.98
N GLY A 90 5.07 13.13 11.28
CA GLY A 90 4.25 14.29 11.61
C GLY A 90 3.59 14.98 10.42
N ASP A 91 3.96 14.65 9.18
CA ASP A 91 3.38 15.28 8.01
C ASP A 91 1.89 14.91 7.84
N ARG A 92 1.13 15.88 7.34
CA ARG A 92 -0.24 15.73 6.83
C ARG A 92 -0.16 15.59 5.32
N VAL A 93 -0.62 14.46 4.79
CA VAL A 93 -0.53 14.14 3.36
C VAL A 93 -1.91 13.86 2.80
N ILE A 94 -2.24 14.44 1.65
CA ILE A 94 -3.42 14.04 0.88
C ILE A 94 -3.01 13.00 -0.16
N ASP A 95 -3.75 11.90 -0.24
CA ASP A 95 -3.66 10.87 -1.27
C ASP A 95 -5.02 10.76 -1.97
N SER A 96 -5.10 11.08 -3.26
CA SER A 96 -6.36 11.03 -4.01
C SER A 96 -6.28 10.12 -5.22
N GLY A 97 -7.29 9.27 -5.37
CA GLY A 97 -7.22 8.09 -6.25
C GLY A 97 -6.66 6.88 -5.52
N VAL A 98 -7.15 6.63 -4.30
CA VAL A 98 -6.58 5.63 -3.37
C VAL A 98 -6.54 4.22 -3.98
N GLY A 99 -7.57 3.84 -4.75
CA GLY A 99 -7.64 2.53 -5.40
C GLY A 99 -7.55 1.37 -4.41
N SER A 100 -6.44 0.64 -4.44
CA SER A 100 -6.19 -0.50 -3.52
C SER A 100 -5.44 -0.11 -2.23
N GLY A 101 -5.03 1.16 -2.09
CA GLY A 101 -4.32 1.66 -0.92
C GLY A 101 -2.80 1.45 -0.96
N ALA A 102 -2.21 1.00 -2.09
CA ALA A 102 -0.77 0.75 -2.18
C ALA A 102 0.09 2.01 -1.94
N MET A 103 -0.23 3.12 -2.61
CA MET A 103 0.47 4.40 -2.38
C MET A 103 0.17 4.95 -0.99
N CYS A 104 -1.11 4.93 -0.61
CA CYS A 104 -1.59 5.30 0.73
C CYS A 104 -0.79 4.62 1.85
N ALA A 105 -0.51 3.32 1.72
CA ALA A 105 0.25 2.54 2.70
C ALA A 105 1.72 2.98 2.79
N VAL A 106 2.32 3.40 1.68
CA VAL A 106 3.68 3.97 1.70
C VAL A 106 3.66 5.29 2.45
N PHE A 107 2.73 6.20 2.15
CA PHE A 107 2.61 7.45 2.92
C PHE A 107 2.33 7.20 4.40
N ALA A 108 1.43 6.29 4.74
CA ALA A 108 1.11 5.93 6.12
C ALA A 108 2.35 5.44 6.90
N ARG A 109 3.30 4.77 6.24
CA ARG A 109 4.58 4.42 6.88
C ARG A 109 5.45 5.64 7.16
N TYR A 110 5.58 6.56 6.20
CA TYR A 110 6.47 7.72 6.30
C TYR A 110 5.94 8.81 7.24
N VAL A 111 4.62 9.07 7.25
CA VAL A 111 4.02 10.07 8.15
C VAL A 111 4.10 9.68 9.62
N GLY A 112 4.32 8.38 9.89
CA GLY A 112 4.54 7.88 11.23
C GLY A 112 3.31 7.90 12.12
N GLU A 113 3.54 7.90 13.44
CA GLU A 113 2.46 7.86 14.44
C GLU A 113 1.88 9.25 14.73
N SER A 114 2.65 10.30 14.51
CA SER A 114 2.24 11.70 14.74
C SER A 114 1.64 12.38 13.51
N GLY A 115 1.77 11.78 12.32
CA GLY A 115 1.22 12.30 11.07
C GLY A 115 -0.12 11.68 10.67
N LYS A 116 -0.62 12.08 9.51
CA LYS A 116 -1.90 11.58 8.99
C LYS A 116 -1.95 11.61 7.46
N VAL A 117 -2.47 10.54 6.86
CA VAL A 117 -2.85 10.51 5.44
C VAL A 117 -4.36 10.73 5.32
N PHE A 118 -4.77 11.70 4.53
CA PHE A 118 -6.17 11.96 4.17
C PHE A 118 -6.41 11.39 2.76
N ALA A 119 -7.08 10.24 2.72
CA ALA A 119 -7.19 9.40 1.53
C ALA A 119 -8.57 9.58 0.87
N TYR A 120 -8.61 10.22 -0.30
CA TYR A 120 -9.84 10.55 -1.02
C TYR A 120 -10.12 9.57 -2.17
N GLU A 121 -11.26 8.89 -2.11
CA GLU A 121 -11.69 7.94 -3.12
C GLU A 121 -13.21 8.01 -3.33
N LYS A 122 -13.66 8.50 -4.49
CA LYS A 122 -15.09 8.69 -4.78
C LYS A 122 -15.85 7.36 -4.95
N ARG A 123 -15.16 6.28 -5.31
CA ARG A 123 -15.78 4.95 -5.48
C ARG A 123 -15.75 4.19 -4.17
N LYS A 124 -16.92 4.06 -3.53
CA LYS A 124 -17.07 3.37 -2.24
C LYS A 124 -16.41 1.98 -2.20
N GLU A 125 -16.54 1.19 -3.26
CA GLU A 125 -15.94 -0.16 -3.35
C GLU A 125 -14.40 -0.15 -3.25
N PHE A 126 -13.74 0.89 -3.73
CA PHE A 126 -12.29 1.07 -3.65
C PHE A 126 -11.88 1.65 -2.31
N ALA A 127 -12.66 2.57 -1.75
CA ALA A 127 -12.46 3.04 -0.40
C ALA A 127 -12.55 1.88 0.62
N ASP A 128 -13.51 0.96 0.43
CA ASP A 128 -13.65 -0.24 1.27
C ASP A 128 -12.48 -1.21 1.06
N LEU A 129 -12.05 -1.44 -0.19
CA LEU A 129 -10.87 -2.26 -0.49
C LEU A 129 -9.59 -1.70 0.16
N ALA A 130 -9.34 -0.41 0.00
CA ALA A 130 -8.19 0.26 0.61
C ALA A 130 -8.26 0.17 2.14
N ARG A 131 -9.44 0.35 2.73
CA ARG A 131 -9.65 0.18 4.19
C ARG A 131 -9.31 -1.22 4.67
N GLU A 132 -9.76 -2.26 3.95
CA GLU A 132 -9.44 -3.65 4.27
C GLU A 132 -7.94 -3.92 4.20
N ASN A 133 -7.28 -3.49 3.12
CA ASN A 133 -5.85 -3.65 2.93
C ASN A 133 -5.03 -2.89 3.99
N LEU A 134 -5.32 -1.61 4.22
CA LEU A 134 -4.63 -0.79 5.22
C LEU A 134 -4.83 -1.32 6.65
N LYS A 135 -6.02 -1.87 6.95
CA LYS A 135 -6.27 -2.55 8.23
C LYS A 135 -5.41 -3.80 8.35
N GLU A 136 -5.39 -4.61 7.30
CA GLU A 136 -4.59 -5.84 7.24
C GLU A 136 -3.08 -5.56 7.38
N TRP A 137 -2.60 -4.44 6.84
CA TRP A 137 -1.21 -4.03 6.90
C TRP A 137 -0.85 -3.26 8.18
N GLY A 138 -1.80 -3.05 9.08
CA GLY A 138 -1.59 -2.34 10.35
C GLY A 138 -1.25 -0.86 10.18
N LEU A 139 -1.85 -0.20 9.19
CA LEU A 139 -1.60 1.20 8.84
C LEU A 139 -2.85 2.09 8.88
N LEU A 140 -4.03 1.49 9.07
CA LEU A 140 -5.31 2.22 9.01
C LEU A 140 -5.44 3.31 10.08
N ASP A 141 -4.80 3.15 11.24
CA ASP A 141 -4.75 4.16 12.31
C ASP A 141 -4.13 5.49 11.86
N ARG A 142 -3.28 5.45 10.83
CA ARG A 142 -2.59 6.59 10.22
C ARG A 142 -3.32 7.17 9.01
N VAL A 143 -4.47 6.61 8.63
CA VAL A 143 -5.20 6.98 7.42
C VAL A 143 -6.65 7.30 7.73
N GLU A 144 -7.09 8.47 7.27
CA GLU A 144 -8.51 8.85 7.22
C GLU A 144 -9.02 8.69 5.77
N ILE A 145 -9.82 7.65 5.53
CA ILE A 145 -10.39 7.39 4.20
C ILE A 145 -11.75 8.07 4.05
N LYS A 146 -11.86 8.95 3.05
CA LYS A 146 -13.04 9.74 2.74
C LYS A 146 -13.63 9.33 1.39
N VAL A 147 -14.90 8.90 1.42
CA VAL A 147 -15.66 8.62 0.19
C VAL A 147 -16.25 9.93 -0.34
N LYS A 148 -15.45 10.67 -1.11
CA LYS A 148 -15.77 12.02 -1.57
C LYS A 148 -15.17 12.29 -2.95
N ASP A 149 -15.89 13.05 -3.78
CA ASP A 149 -15.36 13.58 -5.04
C ASP A 149 -14.49 14.80 -4.76
N ILE A 150 -13.25 14.78 -5.24
CA ILE A 150 -12.29 15.87 -5.07
C ILE A 150 -12.60 17.09 -5.94
N GLY A 151 -13.55 16.98 -6.88
CA GLY A 151 -14.10 18.13 -7.61
C GLY A 151 -14.80 19.12 -6.68
N GLU A 152 -15.23 18.68 -5.49
CA GLU A 152 -15.77 19.54 -4.43
C GLU A 152 -14.66 20.12 -3.53
N GLY A 153 -13.39 19.82 -3.81
CA GLY A 153 -12.23 20.23 -3.04
C GLY A 153 -11.94 19.35 -1.82
N PHE A 154 -10.77 19.58 -1.22
CA PHE A 154 -10.32 18.89 -0.01
C PHE A 154 -10.78 19.64 1.24
N ASP A 155 -11.07 18.89 2.31
CA ASP A 155 -11.47 19.49 3.61
C ASP A 155 -10.24 20.02 4.36
N GLU A 156 -9.09 19.42 4.11
CA GLU A 156 -7.83 19.82 4.71
C GLU A 156 -7.25 21.07 4.03
N LYS A 157 -6.70 21.94 4.88
CA LYS A 157 -5.82 23.05 4.51
C LYS A 157 -4.45 22.87 5.13
N ASP A 158 -3.46 23.55 4.57
CA ASP A 158 -2.07 23.57 5.01
C ASP A 158 -1.44 22.18 5.15
N VAL A 159 -1.70 21.28 4.19
CA VAL A 159 -1.05 19.96 4.14
C VAL A 159 0.39 20.07 3.62
N ASP A 160 1.26 19.18 4.09
CA ASP A 160 2.69 19.18 3.77
C ASP A 160 2.96 18.69 2.33
N ALA A 161 2.20 17.67 1.91
CA ALA A 161 2.30 17.07 0.59
C ALA A 161 0.94 16.58 0.06
N LEU A 162 0.82 16.52 -1.26
CA LEU A 162 -0.36 16.00 -1.95
C LEU A 162 0.05 15.14 -3.14
N PHE A 163 -0.58 13.97 -3.24
CA PHE A 163 -0.42 13.05 -4.36
C PHE A 163 -1.75 12.81 -5.07
N LEU A 164 -1.69 12.79 -6.40
CA LEU A 164 -2.84 12.59 -7.26
C LEU A 164 -2.60 11.48 -8.29
N ASP A 165 -3.46 10.46 -8.28
CA ASP A 165 -3.52 9.38 -9.28
C ASP A 165 -4.97 9.24 -9.79
N VAL A 166 -5.35 10.14 -10.70
CA VAL A 166 -6.68 10.17 -11.32
C VAL A 166 -6.54 10.30 -12.84
N PRO A 167 -7.58 9.96 -13.63
CA PRO A 167 -7.48 9.97 -15.09
C PRO A 167 -7.16 11.34 -15.72
N ASP A 168 -7.65 12.41 -15.09
CA ASP A 168 -7.68 13.79 -15.59
C ASP A 168 -7.17 14.79 -14.54
N PRO A 169 -5.90 14.68 -14.12
CA PRO A 169 -5.37 15.43 -12.97
C PRO A 169 -5.36 16.96 -13.17
N TRP A 170 -5.26 17.44 -14.42
CA TRP A 170 -5.29 18.87 -14.76
C TRP A 170 -6.55 19.58 -14.26
N ASN A 171 -7.69 18.87 -14.18
CA ASN A 171 -8.95 19.41 -13.68
C ASN A 171 -8.92 19.72 -12.17
N TYR A 172 -7.94 19.19 -11.43
CA TYR A 172 -7.89 19.26 -9.97
C TYR A 172 -6.70 20.05 -9.43
N VAL A 173 -5.83 20.60 -10.29
CA VAL A 173 -4.61 21.32 -9.87
C VAL A 173 -4.95 22.49 -8.94
N LYS A 174 -6.02 23.23 -9.22
CA LYS A 174 -6.45 24.37 -8.39
C LYS A 174 -6.81 23.92 -6.97
N VAL A 175 -7.64 22.88 -6.82
CA VAL A 175 -8.04 22.40 -5.49
C VAL A 175 -6.86 21.78 -4.73
N CYS A 176 -5.89 21.20 -5.44
CA CYS A 176 -4.65 20.73 -4.84
C CYS A 176 -3.81 21.89 -4.28
N TRP A 177 -3.66 22.97 -5.05
CA TRP A 177 -2.94 24.17 -4.63
C TRP A 177 -3.59 24.82 -3.39
N GLU A 178 -4.91 24.89 -3.35
CA GLU A 178 -5.67 25.46 -2.22
C GLU A 178 -5.59 24.64 -0.93
N ALA A 179 -5.20 23.35 -0.99
CA ALA A 179 -5.06 22.48 0.17
C ALA A 179 -3.65 22.47 0.74
N LEU A 180 -2.64 22.69 -0.12
CA LEU A 180 -1.23 22.70 0.26
C LEU A 180 -0.88 23.94 1.09
N ARG A 181 -0.02 23.77 2.09
CA ARG A 181 0.62 24.91 2.76
C ARG A 181 1.54 25.66 1.80
N GLY A 182 1.93 26.88 2.19
CA GLY A 182 3.02 27.59 1.50
C GLY A 182 4.30 26.74 1.45
N GLY A 183 4.77 26.44 0.23
CA GLY A 183 5.94 25.58 0.00
C GLY A 183 5.67 24.07 0.11
N GLY A 184 4.41 23.65 0.22
CA GLY A 184 4.01 22.25 0.14
C GLY A 184 4.36 21.62 -1.21
N ARG A 185 4.46 20.28 -1.23
CA ARG A 185 4.90 19.53 -2.42
C ARG A 185 3.75 18.79 -3.08
N PHE A 186 3.76 18.76 -4.40
CA PHE A 186 2.73 18.10 -5.22
C PHE A 186 3.37 17.08 -6.14
N ALA A 187 2.73 15.93 -6.30
CA ALA A 187 3.11 14.92 -7.28
C ALA A 187 1.87 14.33 -7.93
N VAL A 188 2.00 14.03 -9.22
CA VAL A 188 0.99 13.36 -10.04
C VAL A 188 1.65 12.26 -10.83
N VAL A 189 0.94 11.17 -11.07
CA VAL A 189 1.35 10.12 -12.01
C VAL A 189 0.46 10.13 -13.23
N CYS A 190 1.08 10.06 -14.41
CA CYS A 190 0.39 10.03 -15.68
C CYS A 190 0.94 8.85 -16.51
N PRO A 191 0.07 7.96 -17.03
CA PRO A 191 0.53 6.84 -17.84
C PRO A 191 0.98 7.25 -19.25
N THR A 192 0.62 8.44 -19.74
CA THR A 192 0.97 8.92 -21.09
C THR A 192 1.63 10.29 -21.06
N THR A 193 2.47 10.56 -22.06
CA THR A 193 3.10 11.89 -22.23
C THR A 193 2.09 12.98 -22.54
N ASN A 194 0.98 12.67 -23.22
CA ASN A 194 -0.08 13.62 -23.49
C ASN A 194 -0.72 14.13 -22.19
N GLN A 195 -1.01 13.25 -21.24
CA GLN A 195 -1.55 13.66 -19.93
C GLN A 195 -0.57 14.53 -19.12
N VAL A 196 0.74 14.44 -19.38
CA VAL A 196 1.75 15.30 -18.75
C VAL A 196 1.78 16.69 -19.40
N GLN A 197 1.34 16.81 -20.66
CA GLN A 197 1.34 18.08 -21.40
C GLN A 197 0.16 18.98 -21.03
N GLU A 198 -0.96 18.40 -20.60
CA GLU A 198 -2.16 19.09 -20.12
C GLU A 198 -1.96 19.70 -18.72
#